data_AF-A0A3L7Y2M0-F1
#
_entry.id   AF-A0A3L7Y2M0-F1
#
_cell.length_a   1.000
_cell.length_b   1.000
_cell.length_c   1.000
_cell.angle_alpha   90.00
_cell.angle_beta   90.00
_cell.angle_gamma   90.00
#
_symmetry.space_group_name_H-M   'P 1'
#
loop_
_entity.id
_entity.type
_entity.pdbx_description
1 polymer ?
#
loop_
_entity_poly.entity_id
_entity_poly.type
_entity_poly.pdbx_seq_one_letter_code
_entity_poly.pdbx_strand_id
1 'polypeptide(L)'
;MAAKRLKQSASHKGSSAGLPSDFEETMRELRDVVGQLESQEGGLEVAVTSFERGVKLQQHAQQQLDAARLRVEELLPDGDLDDLDLDDEDEG
;
A
#
# COMPACT_ATOMS: atom_id res chain seq x y z
N MET A 1 34.26 27.24 8.59
CA MET A 1 33.10 26.75 9.38
C MET A 1 32.63 25.45 8.73
N ALA A 2 33.09 24.31 9.23
CA ALA A 2 32.86 22.99 8.66
C ALA A 2 31.54 22.37 9.16
N ALA A 3 30.99 21.49 8.32
CA ALA A 3 29.67 20.89 8.37
C ALA A 3 29.31 20.07 9.63
N LYS A 4 28.00 19.96 9.91
CA LYS A 4 27.41 18.67 10.32
C LYS A 4 25.89 18.60 10.07
N ARG A 5 25.51 17.61 9.25
CA ARG A 5 24.15 17.12 9.05
C ARG A 5 23.77 16.16 10.20
N LEU A 6 22.53 16.27 10.69
CA LEU A 6 21.82 15.22 11.45
C LEU A 6 20.45 15.09 10.76
N LYS A 7 20.28 14.24 9.74
CA LYS A 7 19.74 12.88 9.83
C LYS A 7 18.52 12.80 10.77
N GLN A 8 17.38 13.33 10.33
CA GLN A 8 16.11 12.98 10.93
C GLN A 8 15.81 11.52 10.60
N SER A 9 15.82 10.73 11.67
CA SER A 9 15.49 9.33 11.74
C SER A 9 14.04 9.26 12.21
N ALA A 10 13.13 8.93 11.30
CA ALA A 10 11.79 8.46 11.64
C ALA A 10 11.70 7.04 11.05
N SER A 11 12.19 6.05 11.79
CA SER A 11 11.30 5.15 12.55
C SER A 11 10.35 4.39 11.63
N HIS A 12 10.88 3.55 10.74
CA HIS A 12 10.15 2.37 10.23
C HIS A 12 10.02 1.37 11.39
N LYS A 13 9.10 1.68 12.31
CA LYS A 13 8.72 0.76 13.37
C LYS A 13 7.61 -0.10 12.78
N GLY A 14 7.97 -1.29 12.30
CA GLY A 14 7.02 -2.31 11.87
C GLY A 14 5.96 -2.50 12.95
N SER A 15 4.74 -2.04 12.66
CA SER A 15 3.59 -2.25 13.52
C SER A 15 2.97 -3.60 13.16
N SER A 16 3.55 -4.67 13.68
CA SER A 16 3.10 -6.06 13.51
C SER A 16 1.75 -6.39 14.18
N ALA A 17 0.95 -5.38 14.55
CA ALA A 17 -0.33 -5.57 15.23
C ALA A 17 -1.53 -4.92 14.52
N GLY A 18 -1.32 -3.92 13.66
CA GLY A 18 -2.39 -3.15 13.01
C GLY A 18 -2.28 -3.16 11.49
N LEU A 19 -3.33 -2.72 10.80
CA LEU A 19 -3.25 -2.40 9.37
C LEU A 19 -2.60 -1.01 9.20
N PRO A 20 -1.73 -0.79 8.20
CA PRO A 20 -1.12 0.52 7.95
C PRO A 20 -2.16 1.61 7.66
N SER A 21 -1.89 2.87 8.01
CA SER A 21 -2.83 3.96 7.75
C SER A 21 -2.85 4.42 6.29
N ASP A 22 -1.72 4.26 5.60
CA ASP A 22 -1.50 4.80 4.27
C ASP A 22 -1.31 3.68 3.23
N PHE A 23 -1.72 3.97 2.00
CA PHE A 23 -1.70 2.99 0.90
C PHE A 23 -0.27 2.54 0.57
N GLU A 24 0.68 3.48 0.54
CA GLU A 24 2.08 3.17 0.25
C GLU A 24 2.70 2.19 1.26
N GLU A 25 2.37 2.35 2.55
CA GLU A 25 2.84 1.47 3.62
C GLU A 25 2.16 0.11 3.54
N THR A 26 0.85 0.08 3.25
CA THR A 26 0.09 -1.16 2.98
C THR A 26 0.73 -1.96 1.85
N MET A 27 1.07 -1.30 0.75
CA MET A 27 1.70 -1.94 -0.41
C MET A 27 3.14 -2.35 -0.15
N ARG A 28 3.90 -1.58 0.65
CA ARG A 28 5.25 -1.97 1.08
C ARG A 28 5.21 -3.26 1.88
N GLU A 29 4.35 -3.32 2.90
CA GLU A 29 4.25 -4.50 3.74
C GLU A 29 3.74 -5.72 2.96
N LEU A 30 2.79 -5.53 2.03
CA LEU A 30 2.31 -6.61 1.17
C LEU A 30 3.44 -7.20 0.31
N ARG A 31 4.32 -6.35 -0.26
CA ARG A 31 5.50 -6.81 -1.01
C ARG A 31 6.47 -7.58 -0.13
N ASP A 32 6.69 -7.12 1.10
CA ASP A 32 7.57 -7.81 2.06
C ASP A 32 7.03 -9.20 2.42
N VAL A 33 5.70 -9.31 2.64
CA VAL A 33 5.01 -10.59 2.88
C VAL A 33 5.14 -11.54 1.68
N VAL A 34 4.95 -11.03 0.45
CA VAL A 34 5.12 -11.83 -0.77
C VAL A 34 6.56 -12.32 -0.87
N GLY A 35 7.55 -11.46 -0.65
CA GLY A 35 8.97 -11.85 -0.67
C GLY A 35 9.30 -12.93 0.36
N GLN A 36 8.67 -12.90 1.54
CA GLN A 36 8.84 -13.93 2.57
C GLN A 36 8.20 -15.27 2.17
N LEU A 37 7.04 -15.25 1.50
CA LEU A 37 6.42 -16.47 0.96
C LEU A 37 7.26 -17.08 -0.16
N GLU A 38 7.84 -16.23 -1.02
CA GLU A 38 8.70 -16.66 -2.13
C GLU A 38 10.04 -17.24 -1.66
N SER A 39 10.59 -16.76 -0.54
CA SER A 39 11.85 -17.27 0.02
C SER A 39 11.73 -18.69 0.57
N GLN A 40 10.50 -19.17 0.85
CA GLN A 40 10.20 -20.46 1.46
C GLN A 40 10.91 -20.66 2.82
N GLU A 41 11.32 -19.57 3.47
CA GLU A 41 12.02 -19.58 4.75
C GLU A 41 11.03 -19.63 5.93
N GLY A 42 11.36 -20.37 6.98
CA GLY A 42 10.56 -20.42 8.22
C GLY A 42 9.50 -21.54 8.31
N GLY A 43 9.33 -22.35 7.25
CA GLY A 43 8.45 -23.53 7.28
C GLY A 43 6.94 -23.20 7.24
N LEU A 44 6.10 -24.23 7.48
CA LEU A 44 4.65 -24.15 7.25
C LEU A 44 3.95 -23.07 8.08
N GLU A 45 4.25 -22.96 9.37
CA GLU A 45 3.57 -22.00 10.25
C GLU A 45 3.86 -20.56 9.82
N VAL A 46 5.10 -20.28 9.41
CA VAL A 46 5.49 -18.98 8.88
C VAL A 46 4.78 -18.70 7.54
N ALA A 47 4.65 -19.70 6.68
CA ALA A 47 3.91 -19.56 5.43
C ALA A 47 2.42 -19.25 5.67
N VAL A 48 1.77 -19.97 6.59
CA VAL A 48 0.35 -19.75 6.92
C VAL A 48 0.13 -18.36 7.50
N THR A 49 0.93 -17.96 8.48
CA THR A 49 0.83 -16.62 9.12
C THR A 49 1.12 -15.49 8.13
N SER A 50 2.10 -15.65 7.24
CA SER A 50 2.40 -14.67 6.19
C SER A 50 1.25 -14.57 5.19
N PHE A 51 0.67 -15.69 4.77
CA PHE A 51 -0.49 -15.70 3.87
C PHE A 51 -1.69 -14.98 4.49
N GLU A 52 -2.03 -15.27 5.75
CA GLU A 52 -3.11 -14.57 6.46
C GLU A 52 -2.87 -13.07 6.54
N ARG A 53 -1.62 -12.64 6.79
CA ARG A 53 -1.26 -11.22 6.78
C ARG A 53 -1.43 -10.62 5.39
N GLY A 54 -0.98 -11.31 4.35
CA GLY A 54 -1.13 -10.89 2.96
C GLY A 54 -2.58 -10.67 2.55
N VAL A 55 -3.49 -11.59 2.91
CA VAL A 55 -4.93 -11.45 2.64
C VAL A 55 -5.52 -10.21 3.33
N LYS A 56 -5.15 -9.95 4.59
CA LYS A 56 -5.61 -8.75 5.31
C LYS A 56 -5.11 -7.47 4.67
N LEU A 57 -3.84 -7.43 4.25
CA LEU A 57 -3.25 -6.28 3.58
C LEU A 57 -3.89 -6.04 2.20
N GLN A 58 -4.17 -7.10 1.42
CA GLN A 58 -4.86 -7.00 0.14
C GLN A 58 -6.26 -6.38 0.31
N GLN A 59 -7.05 -6.89 1.27
CA GLN A 59 -8.38 -6.35 1.55
C GLN A 59 -8.32 -4.88 1.97
N HIS A 60 -7.34 -4.52 2.79
CA HIS A 60 -7.12 -3.15 3.24
C HIS A 60 -6.70 -2.21 2.10
N ALA A 61 -5.84 -2.68 1.19
CA ALA A 61 -5.45 -1.93 0.00
C ALA A 61 -6.68 -1.66 -0.89
N GLN A 62 -7.55 -2.66 -1.09
CA GLN A 62 -8.78 -2.49 -1.85
C GLN A 62 -9.70 -1.45 -1.21
N GLN A 63 -9.90 -1.50 0.11
CA GLN A 63 -10.75 -0.53 0.81
C GLN A 63 -10.22 0.91 0.69
N GLN A 64 -8.90 1.10 0.72
CA GLN A 64 -8.30 2.41 0.50
C GLN A 64 -8.52 2.91 -0.93
N LEU A 65 -8.40 2.03 -1.92
CA LEU A 65 -8.70 2.35 -3.31
C LEU A 65 -10.18 2.68 -3.51
N ASP A 66 -11.08 1.92 -2.91
CA ASP A 66 -12.53 2.17 -3.00
C ASP A 66 -12.91 3.51 -2.36
N ALA A 67 -12.32 3.84 -1.22
CA ALA A 67 -12.53 5.14 -0.56
C ALA A 67 -11.97 6.29 -1.40
N ALA A 68 -10.81 6.11 -2.04
CA ALA A 68 -10.26 7.09 -2.97
C ALA A 68 -11.16 7.24 -4.20
N ARG A 69 -11.61 6.13 -4.79
CA ARG A 69 -12.52 6.08 -5.93
C ARG A 69 -13.81 6.85 -5.65
N LEU A 70 -14.48 6.58 -4.54
CA LEU A 70 -15.69 7.27 -4.13
C LEU A 70 -15.46 8.77 -3.97
N ARG A 71 -14.33 9.16 -3.38
CA ARG A 71 -13.99 10.57 -3.22
C ARG A 71 -13.76 11.28 -4.55
N VAL A 72 -13.22 10.57 -5.54
CA VAL A 72 -13.08 11.11 -6.90
C VAL A 72 -14.48 11.23 -7.53
N GLU A 73 -15.32 10.21 -7.46
CA GLU A 73 -16.72 10.25 -7.96
C GLU A 73 -17.50 11.45 -7.41
N GLU A 74 -17.41 11.73 -6.10
CA GLU A 74 -18.07 12.88 -5.47
C GLU A 74 -17.59 14.25 -6.00
N LEU A 75 -16.40 14.31 -6.58
CA LEU A 75 -15.84 15.53 -7.17
C LEU A 75 -16.21 15.69 -8.65
N LEU A 76 -16.73 14.65 -9.30
CA LEU A 76 -17.12 14.71 -10.70
C LEU A 76 -18.54 15.28 -10.87
N PRO A 77 -18.79 16.07 -11.93
CA PRO A 77 -20.11 16.66 -12.18
C PRO A 77 -21.23 15.62 -12.33
N ASP A 78 -20.92 14.50 -12.99
CA ASP A 78 -21.87 13.43 -13.30
C ASP A 78 -21.67 12.17 -12.45
N GLY A 79 -20.66 12.18 -11.57
CA GLY A 79 -20.33 11.06 -10.67
C GLY A 79 -19.78 9.82 -11.37
N ASP A 80 -19.51 9.90 -12.68
CA ASP A 80 -19.05 8.76 -13.49
C ASP A 80 -17.54 8.84 -13.76
N LEU A 81 -16.79 7.86 -13.25
CA LEU A 81 -15.35 7.75 -13.50
C LEU A 81 -15.02 7.21 -14.88
N ASP A 82 -15.96 6.49 -15.52
CA ASP A 82 -15.74 5.93 -16.86
C ASP A 82 -15.73 7.04 -17.93
N ASP A 83 -16.29 8.22 -17.60
CA ASP A 83 -16.26 9.43 -18.43
C ASP A 83 -14.95 10.24 -18.28
N LEU A 84 -14.05 9.86 -17.36
CA LEU A 84 -12.69 10.39 -17.36
C LEU A 84 -11.92 9.70 -18.49
N ASP A 85 -11.74 10.42 -19.60
CA ASP A 85 -10.85 10.00 -20.68
C ASP A 85 -9.39 10.08 -20.21
N LEU A 86 -8.98 9.12 -19.37
CA LEU A 86 -7.63 9.02 -18.81
C LEU A 86 -6.59 8.57 -19.85
N ASP A 87 -7.05 8.28 -21.08
CA ASP A 87 -6.22 7.87 -22.21
C ASP A 87 -5.77 9.08 -23.07
N ASP A 88 -6.21 10.31 -22.76
CA ASP A 88 -5.80 11.54 -23.49
C ASP A 88 -4.40 12.09 -23.12
N GLU A 89 -3.65 11.45 -22.20
CA GLU A 89 -2.28 11.86 -21.86
C GLU A 89 -1.17 11.14 -22.66
N ASP A 90 -1.40 10.86 -23.95
CA ASP A 90 -0.35 10.40 -24.90
C ASP A 90 -0.37 11.20 -26.22
N GLU A 91 -0.40 12.54 -26.17
CA GLU A 91 0.09 13.37 -27.30
C GLU A 91 0.86 14.62 -26.80
N GLY A 92 2.19 14.55 -26.85
CA GLY A 92 3.11 15.67 -26.60
C GLY A 92 4.59 15.31 -26.69
#